data_AF-A0A7R8AS21-F1
#
_entry.id   AF-A0A7R8AS21-F1
#
_cell.length_a   1.000
_cell.length_b   1.000
_cell.length_c   1.000
_cell.angle_alpha   90.00
_cell.angle_beta   90.00
_cell.angle_gamma   90.00
#
_symmetry.space_group_name_H-M   'P 1'
#
loop_
_entity.id
_entity.type
_entity.pdbx_description
1 polymer ?
#
loop_
_entity_poly.entity_id
_entity_poly.type
_entity_poly.pdbx_seq_one_letter_code
_entity_poly.pdbx_strand_id
1 'polypeptide(L)'
;MFTSKVGDQPMEPPERNASFALSCLLIGFAFGFPLAVETRSELGRKTAESGSDSGANNALDELVGVFNLIRKMISYSTPAMDGVHMSELGGLLFVGQGLGHELGPEQQGQTQAEAQTQAQPSHHAINNLNTLLNKLYPPHHKTHQIISSTLSYLSKLLTGLDANAELVSLSFMWVCDVPAEFIDLVQVYDPLALVVLAHYCVVLHRLRERWWIATWGERVLDDIKGILGVAWSGEVEWAVGMVNQG
;
A
#
# COMPACT_ATOMS: atom_id res chain seq x y z
N MET A 1 -14.78 48.69 -9.86
CA MET A 1 -14.21 48.01 -8.67
C MET A 1 -14.93 46.68 -8.54
N PHE A 2 -14.46 45.65 -9.24
CA PHE A 2 -15.01 44.29 -9.18
C PHE A 2 -13.86 43.33 -8.92
N THR A 3 -13.62 43.03 -7.65
CA THR A 3 -12.80 41.90 -7.22
C THR A 3 -13.77 40.78 -6.87
N SER A 4 -14.03 39.88 -7.83
CA SER A 4 -14.70 38.62 -7.53
C SER A 4 -13.73 37.76 -6.72
N LYS A 5 -13.97 37.63 -5.42
CA LYS A 5 -13.33 36.62 -4.59
C LYS A 5 -13.97 35.27 -4.94
N VAL A 6 -13.40 34.61 -5.95
CA VAL A 6 -13.55 33.16 -6.12
C VAL A 6 -12.58 32.52 -5.12
N GLY A 7 -13.13 31.94 -4.05
CA GLY A 7 -12.34 31.27 -3.02
C GLY A 7 -12.71 31.76 -1.65
N ASP A 8 -13.87 31.32 -1.15
CA ASP A 8 -14.08 30.79 0.22
C ASP A 8 -15.57 30.50 0.48
N GLN A 9 -16.27 29.84 -0.45
CA GLN A 9 -17.60 29.33 -0.11
C GLN A 9 -17.45 27.91 0.46
N PRO A 10 -17.91 27.65 1.70
CA PRO A 10 -17.93 26.30 2.24
C PRO A 10 -18.82 25.44 1.35
N MET A 11 -18.30 24.34 0.81
CA MET A 11 -19.05 23.46 -0.08
C MET A 11 -20.38 23.05 0.56
N GLU A 12 -21.45 23.07 -0.24
CA GLU A 12 -22.77 22.65 0.20
C GLU A 12 -22.74 21.16 0.64
N PRO A 13 -23.53 20.74 1.66
CA PRO A 13 -23.53 19.36 2.17
C PRO A 13 -23.69 18.24 1.12
N PRO A 14 -24.61 18.32 0.12
CA PRO A 14 -24.72 17.30 -0.91
C PRO A 14 -23.51 17.26 -1.87
N GLU A 15 -22.85 18.40 -2.11
CA GLU A 15 -21.66 18.48 -2.94
C GLU A 15 -20.44 17.84 -2.25
N ARG A 16 -20.33 17.98 -0.92
CA ARG A 16 -19.31 17.29 -0.12
C ARG A 16 -19.43 15.77 -0.20
N ASN A 17 -20.64 15.23 -0.10
CA ASN A 17 -20.90 13.80 -0.18
C ASN A 17 -20.57 13.25 -1.58
N ALA A 18 -20.96 13.97 -2.63
CA ALA A 18 -20.62 13.60 -4.00
C ALA A 18 -19.11 13.65 -4.25
N SER A 19 -18.42 14.69 -3.76
CA SER A 19 -16.96 14.80 -3.87
C SER A 19 -16.24 13.69 -3.10
N PHE A 20 -16.74 13.31 -1.92
CA PHE A 20 -16.18 12.21 -1.13
C PHE A 20 -16.37 10.85 -1.83
N ALA A 21 -17.58 10.55 -2.30
CA ALA A 21 -17.87 9.33 -3.03
C ALA A 21 -17.05 9.24 -4.33
N LEU A 22 -16.90 10.36 -5.04
CA LEU A 22 -16.04 10.45 -6.23
C LEU A 22 -14.57 10.17 -5.86
N SER A 23 -14.05 10.72 -4.76
CA SER A 23 -12.70 10.41 -4.30
C SER A 23 -12.50 8.93 -3.98
N CYS A 24 -13.44 8.29 -3.28
CA CYS A 24 -13.38 6.85 -3.00
C CYS A 24 -13.41 6.00 -4.28
N LEU A 25 -14.26 6.38 -5.26
CA LEU A 25 -14.29 5.72 -6.57
C LEU A 25 -12.97 5.92 -7.30
N LEU A 26 -12.44 7.15 -7.35
CA LEU A 26 -11.17 7.46 -8.01
C LEU A 26 -9.98 6.76 -7.33
N ILE A 27 -10.00 6.56 -6.02
CA ILE A 27 -9.02 5.73 -5.29
C ILE A 27 -9.07 4.28 -5.79
N GLY A 28 -10.25 3.68 -5.86
CA GLY A 28 -10.41 2.31 -6.38
C GLY A 28 -10.01 2.19 -7.85
N PHE A 29 -10.38 3.18 -8.67
CA PHE A 29 -10.01 3.23 -10.08
C PHE A 29 -8.53 3.56 -10.31
N ALA A 30 -7.85 4.25 -9.39
CA ALA A 30 -6.42 4.53 -9.51
C ALA A 30 -5.61 3.23 -9.62
N PHE A 31 -5.97 2.20 -8.85
CA PHE A 31 -5.37 0.88 -8.94
C PHE A 31 -5.89 0.07 -10.14
N GLY A 32 -7.19 0.12 -10.42
CA GLY A 32 -7.81 -0.71 -11.47
C GLY A 32 -7.60 -0.22 -12.91
N PHE A 33 -7.40 1.09 -13.11
CA PHE A 33 -7.31 1.67 -14.46
C PHE A 33 -6.01 1.30 -15.20
N PRO A 34 -4.81 1.37 -14.59
CA PRO A 34 -3.59 0.89 -15.24
C PRO A 34 -3.69 -0.58 -15.69
N LEU A 35 -4.26 -1.45 -14.84
CA LEU A 35 -4.50 -2.86 -15.17
C LEU A 35 -5.47 -3.05 -16.34
N ALA A 36 -6.55 -2.26 -16.37
CA ALA A 36 -7.54 -2.32 -17.45
C ALA A 36 -6.97 -1.85 -18.80
N VAL A 37 -6.10 -0.83 -18.77
CA VAL A 37 -5.40 -0.32 -19.96
C VAL A 37 -4.39 -1.35 -20.47
N GLU A 38 -3.63 -2.01 -19.59
CA GLU A 38 -2.69 -3.06 -19.96
C GLU A 38 -3.39 -4.28 -20.55
N THR A 39 -4.48 -4.76 -19.94
CA THR A 39 -5.29 -5.86 -20.50
C THR A 39 -5.76 -5.56 -21.93
N ARG A 40 -6.11 -4.30 -22.22
CA ARG A 40 -6.48 -3.86 -23.57
C ARG A 40 -5.27 -3.76 -24.51
N SER A 41 -4.11 -3.33 -24.00
CA SER A 41 -2.85 -3.27 -24.73
C SER A 41 -2.37 -4.67 -25.14
N GLU A 42 -2.42 -5.65 -24.24
CA GLU A 42 -2.06 -7.04 -24.54
C GLU A 42 -3.00 -7.68 -25.58
N LEU A 43 -4.30 -7.38 -25.49
CA LEU A 43 -5.28 -7.85 -26.47
C LEU A 43 -5.05 -7.22 -27.86
N GLY A 44 -4.65 -5.95 -27.92
CA GLY A 44 -4.28 -5.27 -29.17
C GLY A 44 -2.91 -5.68 -29.73
N ARG A 45 -1.93 -5.98 -28.86
CA ARG A 45 -0.60 -6.44 -29.26
C ARG A 45 -0.61 -7.87 -29.80
N LYS A 46 -1.53 -8.72 -29.34
CA LYS A 46 -1.77 -10.04 -29.95
C LYS A 46 -2.25 -9.97 -31.41
N THR A 47 -2.67 -8.79 -31.89
CA THR A 47 -3.07 -8.57 -33.29
C THR A 47 -2.03 -7.82 -34.14
N ALA A 48 -0.91 -7.37 -33.57
CA ALA A 48 0.12 -6.61 -34.31
C ALA A 48 1.53 -7.14 -34.01
N GLU A 49 2.16 -7.77 -35.00
CA GLU A 49 3.56 -8.18 -34.96
C GLU A 49 4.52 -6.97 -34.95
N SER A 50 5.62 -7.14 -34.22
CA SER A 50 6.88 -6.38 -34.23
C SER A 50 6.83 -4.86 -34.36
N GLY A 51 7.05 -4.18 -33.24
CA GLY A 51 7.50 -2.80 -33.18
C GLY A 51 8.08 -2.53 -31.81
N SER A 52 9.40 -2.64 -31.69
CA SER A 52 10.16 -2.31 -30.48
C SER A 52 10.14 -0.80 -30.26
N ASP A 53 9.08 -0.29 -29.63
CA ASP A 53 9.09 1.04 -29.04
C ASP A 53 8.03 1.09 -27.94
N SER A 54 8.27 0.37 -26.85
CA SER A 54 7.48 0.52 -25.64
C SER A 54 8.27 1.36 -24.66
N GLY A 55 8.01 2.67 -24.64
CA GLY A 55 8.09 3.47 -23.42
C GLY A 55 7.05 2.97 -22.40
N ALA A 56 7.05 1.67 -22.12
CA ALA A 56 6.25 1.05 -21.08
C ALA A 56 6.92 1.46 -19.77
N ASN A 57 6.30 2.39 -19.06
CA ASN A 57 6.59 2.54 -17.65
C ASN A 57 6.43 1.16 -17.02
N ASN A 58 7.46 0.69 -16.33
CA ASN A 58 7.40 -0.59 -15.64
C ASN A 58 6.31 -0.51 -14.54
N ALA A 59 5.78 -1.65 -14.11
CA ALA A 59 4.70 -1.71 -13.13
C ALA A 59 5.10 -1.02 -11.81
N LEU A 60 6.39 -1.04 -11.45
CA LEU A 60 6.90 -0.30 -10.30
C LEU A 60 6.64 1.21 -10.41
N ASP A 61 6.97 1.84 -11.55
CA ASP A 61 6.74 3.26 -11.79
C ASP A 61 5.24 3.60 -11.83
N GLU A 62 4.42 2.70 -12.39
CA GLU A 62 2.97 2.84 -12.36
C GLU A 62 2.44 2.81 -10.92
N LEU A 63 2.92 1.89 -10.06
CA LEU A 63 2.52 1.79 -8.66
C LEU A 63 2.89 3.05 -7.87
N VAL A 64 4.08 3.61 -8.12
CA VAL A 64 4.51 4.90 -7.54
C VAL A 64 3.56 6.02 -7.95
N GLY A 65 3.13 6.04 -9.21
CA GLY A 65 2.09 6.95 -9.70
C GLY A 65 0.77 6.80 -8.93
N VAL A 66 0.33 5.57 -8.69
CA VAL A 66 -0.89 5.26 -7.92
C VAL A 66 -0.77 5.76 -6.48
N PHE A 67 0.35 5.51 -5.79
CA PHE A 67 0.56 6.00 -4.43
C PHE A 67 0.48 7.53 -4.33
N ASN A 68 1.12 8.21 -5.28
CA ASN A 68 1.08 9.67 -5.34
C ASN A 68 -0.34 10.20 -5.62
N LEU A 69 -1.10 9.51 -6.48
CA LEU A 69 -2.49 9.87 -6.76
C LEU A 69 -3.37 9.71 -5.51
N ILE A 70 -3.25 8.59 -4.81
CA ILE A 70 -3.99 8.32 -3.56
C ILE A 70 -3.72 9.43 -2.52
N ARG A 71 -2.45 9.76 -2.30
CA ARG A 71 -2.07 10.80 -1.33
C ARG A 71 -2.63 12.17 -1.69
N LYS A 72 -2.59 12.54 -2.98
CA LYS A 72 -3.18 13.79 -3.46
C LYS A 72 -4.69 13.83 -3.24
N MET A 73 -5.38 12.72 -3.54
CA MET A 73 -6.83 12.63 -3.33
C MET A 73 -7.21 12.73 -1.85
N ILE A 74 -6.46 12.05 -0.97
CA ILE A 74 -6.68 12.12 0.47
C ILE A 74 -6.45 13.55 0.96
N SER A 75 -5.31 14.16 0.65
CA SER A 75 -4.99 15.53 1.04
C SER A 75 -6.06 16.53 0.58
N TYR A 76 -6.69 16.31 -0.57
CA TYR A 76 -7.79 17.14 -1.06
C TYR A 76 -9.10 16.89 -0.27
N SER A 77 -9.35 15.64 0.12
CA SER A 77 -10.55 15.25 0.88
C SER A 77 -10.49 15.54 2.38
N THR A 78 -9.29 15.63 2.99
CA THR A 78 -9.12 15.84 4.43
C THR A 78 -9.84 17.08 4.97
N PRO A 79 -9.79 18.26 4.31
CA PRO A 79 -10.55 19.43 4.74
C PRO A 79 -12.08 19.24 4.69
N ALA A 80 -12.57 18.31 3.86
CA ALA A 80 -13.98 17.98 3.78
C ALA A 80 -14.41 16.89 4.79
N MET A 81 -13.47 16.11 5.36
CA MET A 81 -13.75 15.01 6.29
C MET A 81 -14.49 15.46 7.54
N ASP A 82 -14.17 16.63 8.11
CA ASP A 82 -14.91 17.18 9.27
C ASP A 82 -16.38 17.43 8.93
N GLY A 83 -16.65 17.86 7.69
CA GLY A 83 -18.00 18.06 7.17
C GLY A 83 -18.74 16.75 6.87
N VAL A 84 -18.02 15.73 6.37
CA VAL A 84 -18.59 14.40 6.08
C VAL A 84 -18.87 13.62 7.36
N HIS A 85 -18.04 13.76 8.40
CA HIS A 85 -18.24 13.15 9.71
C HIS A 85 -19.54 13.63 10.39
N MET A 86 -19.96 14.86 10.11
CA MET A 86 -21.21 15.44 10.60
C MET A 86 -22.40 15.22 9.64
N SER A 87 -22.20 14.49 8.54
CA SER A 87 -23.24 14.16 7.56
C SER A 87 -23.82 12.76 7.78
N GLU A 88 -24.84 12.39 7.02
CA GLU A 88 -25.40 11.03 7.01
C GLU A 88 -24.36 9.96 6.60
N LEU A 89 -23.29 10.34 5.89
CA LEU A 89 -22.18 9.44 5.53
C LEU A 89 -21.13 9.32 6.66
N GLY A 90 -21.26 10.06 7.77
CA GLY A 90 -20.30 10.03 8.87
C GLY A 90 -20.13 8.63 9.48
N GLY A 91 -21.19 7.82 9.47
CA GLY A 91 -21.14 6.42 9.90
C GLY A 91 -20.23 5.52 9.05
N LEU A 92 -19.93 5.90 7.80
CA LEU A 92 -18.99 5.17 6.93
C LEU A 92 -17.53 5.52 7.20
N LEU A 93 -17.27 6.68 7.82
CA LEU A 93 -15.91 7.10 8.22
C LEU A 93 -15.48 6.43 9.53
N PHE A 94 -16.43 5.99 10.35
CA PHE A 94 -16.17 5.14 11.49
C PHE A 94 -15.96 3.69 11.02
N VAL A 95 -14.73 3.38 10.62
CA VAL A 95 -14.25 2.00 10.76
C VAL A 95 -14.08 1.76 12.25
N GLY A 96 -15.14 1.22 12.87
CA GLY A 96 -15.18 1.01 14.30
C GLY A 96 -13.96 0.21 14.77
N GLN A 97 -13.30 0.69 15.82
CA GLN A 97 -12.51 -0.11 16.76
C GLN A 97 -13.41 -1.13 17.53
N GLY A 98 -14.42 -1.70 16.87
CA GLY A 98 -15.55 -2.44 17.44
C GLY A 98 -15.69 -3.84 16.87
N LEU A 99 -14.59 -4.50 16.52
CA LEU A 99 -14.52 -5.97 16.47
C LEU A 99 -13.73 -6.54 17.68
N GLY A 100 -13.67 -5.77 18.76
CA GLY A 100 -13.54 -6.32 20.10
C GLY A 100 -14.92 -6.33 20.73
N HIS A 101 -15.36 -7.50 21.21
CA HIS A 101 -16.57 -7.71 22.00
C HIS A 101 -17.84 -8.08 21.22
N GLU A 102 -17.93 -9.34 20.81
CA GLU A 102 -19.02 -10.25 21.22
C GLU A 102 -18.49 -11.71 21.20
N LEU A 103 -17.69 -12.06 22.21
CA LEU A 103 -17.46 -13.45 22.60
C LEU A 103 -17.99 -13.60 24.01
N GLY A 104 -19.01 -14.45 24.16
CA GLY A 104 -19.67 -14.75 25.42
C GLY A 104 -18.69 -15.27 26.49
N PRO A 105 -19.05 -15.16 27.78
CA PRO A 105 -18.10 -15.33 28.86
C PRO A 105 -17.97 -16.80 29.26
N GLU A 106 -17.53 -17.71 28.39
CA GLU A 106 -17.25 -19.09 28.80
C GLU A 106 -16.09 -19.71 28.02
N GLN A 107 -14.87 -19.56 28.55
CA GLN A 107 -13.89 -20.64 28.79
C GLN A 107 -12.55 -20.04 29.28
N GLN A 108 -12.49 -19.74 30.58
CA GLN A 108 -11.24 -19.62 31.31
C GLN A 108 -10.82 -21.02 31.77
N GLY A 109 -9.79 -21.57 31.11
CA GLY A 109 -9.09 -22.76 31.58
C GLY A 109 -8.41 -23.47 30.42
N GLN A 110 -7.08 -23.57 30.48
CA GLN A 110 -6.17 -24.27 29.53
C GLN A 110 -5.82 -23.38 28.31
N THR A 111 -4.60 -22.91 28.02
CA THR A 111 -3.23 -23.29 28.43
C THR A 111 -2.31 -22.07 28.16
N GLN A 112 -1.81 -21.39 29.20
CA GLN A 112 -0.86 -20.26 29.08
C GLN A 112 0.62 -20.72 28.91
N ALA A 113 0.87 -21.86 28.28
CA ALA A 113 2.21 -22.46 28.20
C ALA A 113 2.70 -22.80 26.78
N GLU A 114 2.04 -22.34 25.71
CA GLU A 114 2.46 -22.61 24.32
C GLU A 114 2.76 -21.33 23.50
N ALA A 115 2.81 -20.16 24.14
CA ALA A 115 3.17 -18.89 23.48
C ALA A 115 4.68 -18.69 23.26
N GLN A 116 5.44 -19.79 23.20
CA GLN A 116 6.86 -19.80 22.86
C GLN A 116 7.07 -20.84 21.77
N THR A 117 7.49 -20.39 20.58
CA THR A 117 7.94 -21.19 19.41
C THR A 117 6.92 -21.41 18.27
N GLN A 118 6.31 -20.33 17.77
CA GLN A 118 6.06 -20.24 16.33
C GLN A 118 6.41 -18.83 15.87
N ALA A 119 7.69 -18.64 15.51
CA ALA A 119 8.13 -17.39 14.93
C ALA A 119 7.34 -17.18 13.63
N GLN A 120 6.40 -16.24 13.64
CA GLN A 120 5.62 -15.91 12.47
C GLN A 120 6.57 -15.49 11.32
N PRO A 121 6.34 -15.95 10.09
CA PRO A 121 7.26 -15.73 8.97
C PRO A 121 7.48 -14.24 8.68
N SER A 122 6.49 -13.38 8.94
CA SER A 122 6.64 -11.94 8.75
C SER A 122 7.58 -11.27 9.76
N HIS A 123 7.62 -11.76 11.00
CA HIS A 123 8.49 -11.22 12.05
C HIS A 123 9.96 -11.42 11.70
N HIS A 124 10.29 -12.58 11.13
CA HIS A 124 11.64 -12.83 10.62
C HIS A 124 12.00 -11.88 9.48
N ALA A 125 11.09 -11.64 8.53
CA ALA A 125 11.31 -10.71 7.43
C ALA A 125 11.56 -9.27 7.93
N ILE A 126 10.75 -8.77 8.86
CA ILE A 126 10.94 -7.43 9.46
C ILE A 126 12.28 -7.33 10.21
N ASN A 127 12.69 -8.36 10.94
CA ASN A 127 13.98 -8.36 11.64
C ASN A 127 15.17 -8.33 10.67
N ASN A 128 15.07 -9.05 9.55
CA ASN A 128 16.08 -9.01 8.50
C ASN A 128 16.19 -7.61 7.88
N LEU A 129 15.07 -6.97 7.57
CA LEU A 129 15.04 -5.60 7.06
C LEU A 129 15.67 -4.60 8.04
N ASN A 130 15.35 -4.70 9.33
CA ASN A 130 15.98 -3.86 10.35
C ASN A 130 17.49 -4.11 10.46
N THR A 131 17.93 -5.36 10.32
CA THR A 131 19.35 -5.71 10.31
C THR A 131 20.06 -5.10 9.09
N LEU A 132 19.42 -5.17 7.92
CA LEU A 132 19.93 -4.61 6.67
C LEU A 132 20.01 -3.07 6.73
N LEU A 133 18.97 -2.42 7.26
CA LEU A 133 18.95 -0.97 7.52
C LEU A 133 20.13 -0.52 8.37
N ASN A 134 20.37 -1.20 9.49
CA ASN A 134 21.47 -0.89 10.40
C ASN A 134 22.86 -1.12 9.77
N LYS A 135 22.98 -2.06 8.83
CA LYS A 135 24.24 -2.33 8.11
C LYS A 135 24.55 -1.26 7.06
N LEU A 136 23.53 -0.78 6.36
CA LEU A 136 23.70 0.12 5.20
C LEU A 136 23.73 1.60 5.59
N TYR A 137 22.94 2.00 6.59
CA TYR A 137 22.77 3.40 6.95
C TYR A 137 22.98 3.62 8.45
N PRO A 138 23.91 4.51 8.87
CA PRO A 138 24.05 4.89 10.26
C PRO A 138 22.77 5.50 10.84
N PRO A 139 22.48 5.36 12.15
CA PRO A 139 21.24 5.84 12.77
C PRO A 139 20.93 7.33 12.60
N HIS A 140 21.97 8.15 12.41
CA HIS A 140 21.83 9.60 12.23
C HIS A 140 21.58 10.02 10.76
N HIS A 141 21.58 9.07 9.83
CA HIS A 141 21.35 9.34 8.41
C HIS A 141 19.87 9.58 8.15
N LYS A 142 19.52 10.57 7.31
CA LYS A 142 18.11 10.89 6.96
C LYS A 142 17.38 9.66 6.40
N THR A 143 18.00 8.94 5.47
CA THR A 143 17.49 7.67 4.91
C THR A 143 17.20 6.63 5.98
N HIS A 144 18.04 6.55 7.03
CA HIS A 144 17.81 5.62 8.12
C HIS A 144 16.48 5.90 8.82
N GLN A 145 16.21 7.17 9.13
CA GLN A 145 14.97 7.58 9.78
C GLN A 145 13.75 7.31 8.89
N ILE A 146 13.83 7.66 7.62
CA ILE A 146 12.75 7.43 6.64
C ILE A 146 12.40 5.94 6.56
N ILE A 147 13.41 5.08 6.37
CA ILE A 147 13.19 3.64 6.23
C ILE A 147 12.77 3.02 7.56
N SER A 148 13.33 3.44 8.71
CA SER A 148 12.91 2.97 10.03
C SER A 148 11.42 3.26 10.31
N SER A 149 10.95 4.47 10.00
CA SER A 149 9.52 4.81 10.10
C SER A 149 8.69 3.94 9.15
N THR A 150 9.12 3.77 7.91
CA THR A 150 8.44 2.91 6.91
C THR A 150 8.33 1.45 7.38
N LEU A 151 9.40 0.90 7.94
CA LEU A 151 9.43 -0.45 8.51
C LEU A 151 8.48 -0.61 9.69
N SER A 152 8.31 0.44 10.49
CA SER A 152 7.35 0.43 11.61
C SER A 152 5.90 0.30 11.12
N TYR A 153 5.55 0.99 10.02
CA TYR A 153 4.23 0.84 9.38
C TYR A 153 4.08 -0.53 8.70
N LEU A 154 5.12 -0.99 8.00
CA LEU A 154 5.11 -2.30 7.34
C LEU A 154 4.97 -3.44 8.35
N SER A 155 5.61 -3.33 9.51
CA SER A 155 5.51 -4.32 10.60
C SER A 155 4.07 -4.50 11.08
N LYS A 156 3.33 -3.40 11.29
CA LYS A 156 1.90 -3.44 11.65
C LYS A 156 1.07 -4.12 10.56
N LEU A 157 1.34 -3.78 9.30
CA LEU A 157 0.64 -4.34 8.16
C LEU A 157 0.86 -5.85 8.03
N LEU A 158 2.11 -6.31 8.16
CA LEU A 158 2.43 -7.73 8.07
C LEU A 158 1.98 -8.53 9.30
N THR A 159 1.94 -7.91 10.49
CA THR A 159 1.31 -8.53 11.66
C THR A 159 -0.20 -8.71 11.42
N GLY A 160 -0.86 -7.73 10.80
CA GLY A 160 -2.25 -7.85 10.35
C GLY A 160 -2.44 -8.98 9.33
N LEU A 161 -1.46 -9.20 8.45
CA LEU A 161 -1.44 -10.31 7.50
C LEU A 161 -1.40 -11.66 8.23
N ASP A 162 -0.50 -11.83 9.21
CA ASP A 162 -0.40 -13.07 9.98
C ASP A 162 -1.65 -13.34 10.84
N ALA A 163 -2.31 -12.28 11.30
CA ALA A 163 -3.57 -12.36 12.04
C ALA A 163 -4.82 -12.49 11.16
N ASN A 164 -4.65 -12.55 9.82
CA ASN A 164 -5.74 -12.56 8.84
C ASN A 164 -6.78 -11.45 9.05
N ALA A 165 -6.29 -10.25 9.42
CA ALA A 165 -7.11 -9.07 9.66
C ALA A 165 -7.66 -8.47 8.36
N GLU A 166 -8.44 -7.39 8.47
CA GLU A 166 -8.96 -6.66 7.32
C GLU A 166 -7.84 -5.88 6.59
N LEU A 167 -7.21 -6.52 5.60
CA LEU A 167 -6.01 -6.00 4.93
C LEU A 167 -6.26 -4.85 3.94
N VAL A 168 -7.50 -4.67 3.48
CA VAL A 168 -7.81 -3.60 2.49
C VAL A 168 -7.56 -2.23 3.11
N SER A 169 -8.18 -1.95 4.25
CA SER A 169 -8.00 -0.69 4.97
C SER A 169 -6.56 -0.51 5.46
N LEU A 170 -5.93 -1.57 5.99
CA LEU A 170 -4.54 -1.51 6.46
C LEU A 170 -3.55 -1.21 5.32
N SER A 171 -3.72 -1.87 4.16
CA SER A 171 -2.88 -1.65 2.98
C SER A 171 -3.05 -0.23 2.45
N PHE A 172 -4.28 0.27 2.42
CA PHE A 172 -4.56 1.65 2.03
C PHE A 172 -3.92 2.66 2.99
N MET A 173 -4.09 2.49 4.30
CA MET A 173 -3.48 3.36 5.31
C MET A 173 -1.95 3.34 5.22
N TRP A 174 -1.33 2.18 4.98
CA TRP A 174 0.11 2.10 4.79
C TRP A 174 0.60 3.03 3.67
N VAL A 175 -0.07 3.07 2.52
CA VAL A 175 0.27 3.99 1.42
C VAL A 175 0.16 5.45 1.84
N CYS A 176 -0.71 5.78 2.78
CA CYS A 176 -0.92 7.15 3.28
C CYS A 176 0.13 7.53 4.34
N ASP A 177 0.49 6.58 5.20
CA ASP A 177 1.27 6.82 6.41
C ASP A 177 2.79 6.82 6.15
N VAL A 178 3.29 6.12 5.12
CA VAL A 178 4.73 6.09 4.87
C VAL A 178 5.24 7.49 4.48
N PRO A 179 6.49 7.89 4.81
CA PRO A 179 7.01 9.21 4.43
C PRO A 179 6.97 9.46 2.92
N ALA A 180 6.79 10.71 2.47
CA ALA A 180 6.87 11.05 1.04
C ALA A 180 8.25 10.75 0.47
N GLU A 181 9.29 10.99 1.27
CA GLU A 181 10.68 10.72 0.91
C GLU A 181 10.96 9.21 0.72
N PHE A 182 10.15 8.31 1.30
CA PHE A 182 10.26 6.89 0.99
C PHE A 182 9.85 6.61 -0.46
N ILE A 183 8.79 7.25 -0.95
CA ILE A 183 8.36 7.14 -2.35
C ILE A 183 9.42 7.72 -3.27
N ASP A 184 10.04 8.84 -2.89
CA ASP A 184 11.14 9.43 -3.66
C ASP A 184 12.33 8.45 -3.76
N LEU A 185 12.66 7.75 -2.68
CA LEU A 185 13.71 6.71 -2.66
C LEU A 185 13.37 5.53 -3.60
N VAL A 186 12.11 5.10 -3.63
CA VAL A 186 11.64 4.08 -4.58
C VAL A 186 11.78 4.57 -6.02
N GLN A 187 11.43 5.83 -6.30
CA GLN A 187 11.49 6.41 -7.64
C GLN A 187 12.91 6.54 -8.18
N VAL A 188 13.91 6.73 -7.31
CA VAL A 188 15.33 6.69 -7.68
C VAL A 188 15.95 5.30 -7.56
N TYR A 189 15.12 4.27 -7.39
CA TYR A 189 15.51 2.87 -7.28
C TYR A 189 16.54 2.59 -6.18
N ASP A 190 16.42 3.25 -5.02
CA ASP A 190 17.24 2.93 -3.85
C ASP A 190 17.05 1.44 -3.48
N PRO A 191 18.12 0.64 -3.43
CA PRO A 191 17.98 -0.80 -3.25
C PRO A 191 17.23 -1.21 -1.98
N LEU A 192 17.49 -0.52 -0.86
CA LEU A 192 16.83 -0.86 0.40
C LEU A 192 15.35 -0.47 0.36
N ALA A 193 15.02 0.69 -0.22
CA ALA A 193 13.63 1.10 -0.41
C ALA A 193 12.85 0.11 -1.30
N LEU A 194 13.47 -0.40 -2.37
CA LEU A 194 12.88 -1.43 -3.23
C LEU A 194 12.68 -2.76 -2.48
N VAL A 195 13.63 -3.17 -1.65
CA VAL A 195 13.48 -4.37 -0.81
C VAL A 195 12.30 -4.20 0.17
N VAL A 196 12.13 -3.03 0.77
CA VAL A 196 10.97 -2.74 1.63
C VAL A 196 9.66 -2.80 0.84
N LEU A 197 9.62 -2.23 -0.37
CA LEU A 197 8.45 -2.28 -1.24
C LEU A 197 8.13 -3.71 -1.71
N ALA A 198 9.14 -4.55 -1.96
CA ALA A 198 8.94 -5.96 -2.29
C ALA A 198 8.17 -6.70 -1.19
N HIS A 199 8.42 -6.39 0.08
CA HIS A 199 7.68 -6.97 1.19
C HIS A 199 6.24 -6.46 1.27
N TYR A 200 5.99 -5.21 0.89
CA TYR A 200 4.62 -4.70 0.73
C TYR A 200 3.86 -5.41 -0.40
N CYS A 201 4.55 -5.83 -1.48
CA CYS A 201 3.94 -6.58 -2.58
C CYS A 201 3.31 -7.90 -2.14
N VAL A 202 3.77 -8.50 -1.04
CA VAL A 202 3.13 -9.68 -0.42
C VAL A 202 1.70 -9.38 0.00
N VAL A 203 1.46 -8.19 0.56
CA VAL A 203 0.13 -7.74 0.99
C VAL A 203 -0.77 -7.48 -0.21
N LEU A 204 -0.24 -6.85 -1.26
CA LEU A 204 -0.96 -6.68 -2.53
C LEU A 204 -1.35 -8.05 -3.12
N HIS A 205 -0.42 -9.00 -3.16
CA HIS A 205 -0.70 -10.34 -3.66
C HIS A 205 -1.76 -11.07 -2.81
N ARG A 206 -1.81 -10.84 -1.50
CA ARG A 206 -2.86 -11.39 -0.64
C ARG A 206 -4.24 -10.81 -0.95
N LEU A 207 -4.29 -9.61 -1.50
CA LEU A 207 -5.51 -8.95 -1.95
C LEU A 207 -5.81 -9.16 -3.45
N ARG A 208 -5.08 -10.05 -4.15
CA ARG A 208 -5.17 -10.27 -5.61
C ARG A 208 -6.56 -10.62 -6.15
N GLU A 209 -7.43 -11.21 -5.32
CA GLU A 209 -8.81 -11.52 -5.73
C GLU A 209 -9.67 -10.27 -5.93
N ARG A 210 -9.21 -9.10 -5.44
CA ARG A 210 -9.85 -7.82 -5.73
C ARG A 210 -9.50 -7.40 -7.15
N TRP A 211 -10.51 -7.16 -7.99
CA TRP A 211 -10.33 -6.81 -9.41
C TRP A 211 -9.42 -5.61 -9.66
N TRP A 212 -9.35 -4.68 -8.71
CA TRP A 212 -8.50 -3.49 -8.80
C TRP A 212 -7.06 -3.73 -8.32
N ILE A 213 -6.78 -4.80 -7.56
CA ILE A 213 -5.42 -5.19 -7.15
C ILE A 213 -4.85 -6.24 -8.10
N ALA A 214 -5.60 -7.30 -8.40
CA ALA A 214 -5.22 -8.33 -9.37
C ALA A 214 -3.73 -8.74 -9.29
N THR A 215 -2.96 -8.46 -10.34
CA THR A 215 -1.56 -8.88 -10.51
C THR A 215 -0.53 -7.86 -10.01
N TRP A 216 -0.94 -6.76 -9.36
CA TRP A 216 -0.02 -5.71 -8.89
C TRP A 216 1.15 -6.26 -8.06
N GLY A 217 0.86 -7.16 -7.10
CA GLY A 217 1.89 -7.74 -6.23
C GLY A 217 2.94 -8.57 -6.97
N GLU A 218 2.55 -9.28 -8.03
CA GLU A 218 3.46 -10.09 -8.84
C GLU A 218 4.27 -9.20 -9.80
N ARG A 219 3.58 -8.37 -10.59
CA ARG A 219 4.19 -7.50 -11.60
C ARG A 219 5.27 -6.59 -11.00
N VAL A 220 4.95 -5.91 -9.90
CA VAL A 220 5.88 -4.98 -9.24
C VAL A 220 7.05 -5.72 -8.61
N LEU A 221 6.81 -6.91 -8.03
CA LEU A 221 7.88 -7.69 -7.43
C LEU A 221 8.87 -8.20 -8.48
N ASP A 222 8.39 -8.57 -9.67
CA ASP A 222 9.25 -8.97 -10.77
C ASP A 222 10.10 -7.82 -11.31
N ASP A 223 9.54 -6.62 -11.44
CA ASP A 223 10.32 -5.42 -11.79
C ASP A 223 11.40 -5.12 -10.73
N ILE A 224 11.04 -5.18 -9.45
CA ILE A 224 11.98 -4.97 -8.34
C ILE A 224 13.13 -5.98 -8.41
N LYS A 225 12.85 -7.26 -8.65
CA LYS A 225 13.90 -8.30 -8.79
C LYS A 225 14.82 -8.00 -9.98
N GLY A 226 14.27 -7.55 -11.09
CA GLY A 226 15.03 -7.17 -12.28
C GLY A 226 15.99 -6.01 -12.00
N ILE A 227 15.53 -5.00 -11.26
CA ILE A 227 16.32 -3.80 -10.92
C ILE A 227 17.40 -4.10 -9.88
N LEU A 228 17.05 -4.85 -8.83
CA LEU A 228 17.96 -5.19 -7.73
C LEU A 228 19.08 -6.16 -8.15
N GLY A 229 18.79 -7.06 -9.09
CA GLY A 229 19.73 -8.08 -9.55
C GLY A 229 20.12 -9.10 -8.48
N VAL A 230 21.13 -9.92 -8.78
CA VAL A 230 21.51 -11.10 -7.97
C VAL A 230 22.06 -10.73 -6.59
N ALA A 231 22.67 -9.55 -6.44
CA ALA A 231 23.29 -9.14 -5.18
C ALA A 231 22.30 -8.99 -4.01
N TRP A 232 21.03 -8.70 -4.31
CA TRP A 232 19.98 -8.46 -3.32
C TRP A 232 18.90 -9.54 -3.33
N SER A 233 19.06 -10.62 -4.11
CA SER A 233 18.04 -11.65 -4.27
C SER A 233 17.67 -12.32 -2.95
N GLY A 234 18.64 -12.50 -2.05
CA GLY A 234 18.41 -13.06 -0.71
C GLY A 234 17.55 -12.16 0.17
N GLU A 235 17.60 -10.84 -0.04
CA GLU A 235 16.83 -9.88 0.76
C GLU A 235 15.36 -9.82 0.34
N VAL A 236 15.02 -10.28 -0.88
CA VAL A 236 13.62 -10.35 -1.37
C VAL A 236 13.08 -11.78 -1.45
N GLU A 237 13.89 -12.80 -1.15
CA GLU A 237 13.54 -14.22 -1.31
C GLU A 237 12.26 -14.60 -0.56
N TRP A 238 12.09 -14.08 0.67
CA TRP A 238 10.87 -14.31 1.44
C TRP A 238 9.63 -13.78 0.74
N ALA A 239 9.69 -12.54 0.24
CA ALA A 239 8.56 -11.92 -0.47
C ALA A 239 8.21 -12.70 -1.74
N VAL A 240 9.22 -13.13 -2.49
CA VAL A 240 9.06 -13.99 -3.67
C VAL A 240 8.42 -15.32 -3.31
N GLY A 241 8.87 -15.96 -2.23
CA GLY A 241 8.28 -17.19 -1.72
C GLY A 241 6.80 -17.01 -1.36
N MET A 242 6.42 -15.88 -0.78
CA MET A 242 5.04 -15.59 -0.41
C MET A 242 4.12 -15.25 -1.59
N VAL A 243 4.64 -14.58 -2.62
CA VAL A 243 3.88 -14.28 -3.84
C VAL A 243 3.74 -15.51 -4.73
N ASN A 244 4.72 -16.41 -4.73
CA ASN A 244 4.66 -17.67 -5.49
C ASN A 244 3.79 -18.74 -4.80
N GLN A 245 3.50 -18.57 -3.51
CA GLN A 245 2.60 -19.46 -2.76
C GLN A 245 1.15 -18.97 -2.96
N GLY A 246 0.50 -19.55 -3.97
CA GLY A 246 -0.92 -19.34 -4.29
C GLY A 246 -1.85 -20.15 -3.42
#